data_AF-A0AAV5V0N4-F1
#
_entry.id   AF-A0AAV5V0N4-F1
#
_cell.length_a   1.000
_cell.length_b   1.000
_cell.length_c   1.000
_cell.angle_alpha   90.00
_cell.angle_beta   90.00
_cell.angle_gamma   90.00
#
_symmetry.space_group_name_H-M   'P 1'
#
loop_
_entity.id
_entity.type
_entity.pdbx_description
1 polymer ?
#
loop_
_entity_poly.entity_id
_entity_poly.type
_entity_poly.pdbx_seq_one_letter_code
_entity_poly.pdbx_strand_id
1 'polypeptide(L)'
;SGKAIEEAGLPGPSQIRSALGKTKKAHTLVNAVKKFQNDNSIKSGSIGSALKMLDMHGIKRADCYDQMITSISEKVVGRLKEIGKDQKDVKMKKLLEKQLNKSFKTFKVPQFRPAVLECLTQMEELPDGYIEKIVADEVMYADASVKVKRQIWLKHEDLYVEAVKPVIAAYIAAKRAVICSIDPCPTNFFSSETTKSRRQFEHVQTLMQMFGEHVSLYEKMSVLIREAFLLTSDPLYCSLKLEIIMAAHESCQETNGKKNACIADPCHSLAWVLDVCLRDKHIEPSQVARIKGIFEGMKRLSSEKVGELAMVAADPHVVHFLCGMGIKLLRDHRHVPREQGGFVLIVRLLTLGSYAHHILRSDSLPSQMIEVIFFTKFLPAFGCLIAEDMMRLELAKHERLDTPESEDLYSEPNEAITVFLKSDAAAALLWLHYVADLMPRRSLELRGLLRFMRLLPILKDHTACRSPWSHLLMHRILTSCQVDALVNDAEVVGIMIDRMFLANLKV
;
A
#
# COMPACT_ATOMS: atom_id res chain seq x y z
N SER A 1 -23.89 -22.27 26.90
CA SER A 1 -22.87 -23.28 26.57
C SER A 1 -23.43 -24.71 26.54
N GLY A 2 -24.15 -25.16 27.57
CA GLY A 2 -24.55 -26.57 27.68
C GLY A 2 -25.42 -27.15 26.56
N LYS A 3 -26.31 -26.36 25.95
CA LYS A 3 -27.13 -26.80 24.81
C LYS A 3 -26.29 -27.07 23.56
N ALA A 4 -25.25 -26.27 23.32
CA ALA A 4 -24.32 -26.43 22.21
C ALA A 4 -23.43 -27.69 22.36
N ILE A 5 -23.14 -28.11 23.60
CA ILE A 5 -22.44 -29.37 23.90
C ILE A 5 -23.32 -30.56 23.51
N GLU A 6 -24.63 -30.49 23.79
CA GLU A 6 -25.59 -31.55 23.45
C GLU A 6 -25.87 -31.61 21.95
N GLU A 7 -25.97 -30.47 21.29
CA GLU A 7 -26.07 -30.35 19.82
C GLU A 7 -24.82 -30.92 19.12
N ALA A 8 -23.66 -30.85 19.77
CA ALA A 8 -22.42 -31.49 19.35
C ALA A 8 -22.37 -33.01 19.63
N GLY A 9 -23.41 -33.59 20.24
CA GLY A 9 -23.47 -35.01 20.61
C GLY A 9 -22.65 -35.37 21.84
N LEU A 10 -22.19 -34.37 22.60
CA LEU A 10 -21.48 -34.57 23.87
C LEU A 10 -22.47 -34.51 25.04
N PRO A 11 -22.16 -35.18 26.17
CA PRO A 11 -23.07 -35.23 27.30
C PRO A 11 -23.15 -33.87 28.01
N GLY A 12 -24.27 -33.16 27.83
CA GLY A 12 -24.50 -31.84 28.43
C GLY A 12 -25.46 -31.84 29.62
N PRO A 13 -25.91 -30.64 30.06
CA PRO A 13 -26.69 -30.46 31.28
C PRO A 13 -28.01 -31.23 31.36
N SER A 14 -28.68 -31.52 30.25
CA SER A 14 -29.93 -32.26 30.20
C SER A 14 -29.70 -33.77 30.40
N GLN A 15 -28.65 -34.33 29.80
CA GLN A 15 -28.22 -35.71 30.06
C GLN A 15 -27.73 -35.87 31.51
N ILE A 16 -26.95 -34.91 32.02
CA ILE A 16 -26.49 -34.91 33.42
C ILE A 16 -27.70 -34.79 34.36
N ARG A 17 -28.64 -33.87 34.11
CA ARG A 17 -29.87 -33.75 34.91
C ARG A 17 -30.76 -35.00 34.83
N SER A 18 -30.84 -35.65 33.67
CA SER A 18 -31.58 -36.90 33.51
C SER A 18 -30.92 -38.06 34.27
N ALA A 19 -29.58 -38.19 34.20
CA ALA A 19 -28.83 -39.19 34.93
C ALA A 19 -28.92 -39.01 36.46
N LEU A 20 -28.88 -37.75 36.92
CA LEU A 20 -29.02 -37.40 38.33
C LEU A 20 -30.48 -37.46 38.83
N GLY A 21 -31.45 -37.11 37.98
CA GLY A 21 -32.88 -37.11 38.34
C GLY A 21 -33.51 -38.51 38.39
N LYS A 22 -32.97 -39.48 37.65
CA LYS A 22 -33.42 -40.88 37.67
C LYS A 22 -32.90 -41.67 38.89
N THR A 23 -31.97 -41.12 39.67
CA THR A 23 -31.30 -41.82 40.77
C THR A 23 -31.83 -41.35 42.14
N LYS A 24 -32.79 -42.07 42.72
CA LYS A 24 -33.39 -41.73 44.03
C LYS A 24 -32.56 -42.16 45.27
N LYS A 25 -31.54 -43.01 45.09
CA LYS A 25 -30.71 -43.55 46.19
C LYS A 25 -29.28 -43.02 46.10
N ALA A 26 -28.70 -42.62 47.23
CA ALA A 26 -27.35 -42.02 47.33
C ALA A 26 -26.24 -42.88 46.70
N HIS A 27 -26.27 -44.20 46.92
CA HIS A 27 -25.28 -45.13 46.34
C HIS A 27 -25.35 -45.19 44.80
N THR A 28 -26.55 -45.10 44.23
CA THR A 28 -26.75 -45.11 42.78
C THR A 28 -26.30 -43.79 42.15
N LEU A 29 -26.42 -42.69 42.88
CA LEU A 29 -25.97 -41.36 42.47
C LEU A 29 -24.43 -41.28 42.41
N VAL A 30 -23.74 -41.83 43.42
CA VAL A 30 -22.28 -41.97 43.42
C VAL A 30 -21.80 -42.83 42.25
N ASN A 31 -22.49 -43.93 41.95
CA ASN A 31 -22.15 -44.77 40.81
C ASN A 31 -22.40 -44.09 39.46
N ALA A 32 -23.47 -43.31 39.33
CA ALA A 32 -23.74 -42.51 38.13
C ALA A 32 -22.65 -41.45 37.89
N VAL A 33 -22.21 -40.77 38.95
CA VAL A 33 -21.10 -39.80 38.89
C VAL A 33 -19.78 -40.49 38.55
N LYS A 34 -19.48 -41.64 39.19
CA LYS A 34 -18.27 -42.43 38.87
C LYS A 34 -18.26 -42.89 37.42
N LYS A 35 -19.41 -43.37 36.92
CA LYS A 35 -19.57 -43.78 35.52
C LYS A 35 -19.36 -42.61 34.58
N PHE A 36 -20.01 -41.47 34.82
CA PHE A 36 -19.81 -40.26 34.02
C PHE A 36 -18.35 -39.80 33.99
N GLN A 37 -17.67 -39.83 35.14
CA GLN A 37 -16.26 -39.46 35.25
C GLN A 37 -15.32 -40.42 34.50
N ASN A 38 -15.64 -41.71 34.49
CA ASN A 38 -14.88 -42.72 33.76
C ASN A 38 -15.14 -42.59 32.25
N ASP A 39 -16.40 -42.45 31.84
CA ASP A 39 -16.81 -42.36 30.44
C ASP A 39 -16.24 -41.11 29.75
N ASN A 40 -15.97 -40.03 30.50
CA ASN A 40 -15.38 -38.78 30.00
C ASN A 40 -13.91 -38.60 30.39
N SER A 41 -13.24 -39.64 30.91
CA SER A 41 -11.81 -39.62 31.27
C SER A 41 -11.41 -38.49 32.23
N ILE A 42 -12.30 -38.09 33.14
CA ILE A 42 -12.06 -37.00 34.11
C ILE A 42 -11.13 -37.47 35.24
N LYS A 43 -11.05 -38.78 35.50
CA LYS A 43 -10.15 -39.35 36.52
C LYS A 43 -8.80 -39.71 35.93
N SER A 44 -7.81 -38.86 36.16
CA SER A 44 -6.41 -39.30 36.26
C SER A 44 -6.07 -39.54 37.73
N GLY A 45 -5.27 -40.57 38.02
CA GLY A 45 -4.93 -40.98 39.40
C GLY A 45 -4.25 -39.88 40.23
N SER A 46 -3.63 -38.88 39.60
CA SER A 46 -2.94 -37.77 40.28
C SER A 46 -3.81 -36.53 40.53
N ILE A 47 -4.89 -36.34 39.76
CA ILE A 47 -5.73 -35.13 39.82
C ILE A 47 -6.45 -35.03 41.16
N GLY A 48 -6.91 -36.14 41.74
CA GLY A 48 -7.64 -36.14 43.00
C GLY A 48 -6.81 -35.63 44.20
N SER A 49 -5.55 -36.02 44.28
CA SER A 49 -4.62 -35.57 45.33
C SER A 49 -4.19 -34.11 45.11
N ALA A 50 -3.95 -33.72 43.85
CA ALA A 50 -3.61 -32.36 43.48
C ALA A 50 -4.74 -31.36 43.81
N LEU A 51 -5.99 -31.72 43.50
CA LEU A 51 -7.15 -30.87 43.82
C LEU A 51 -7.32 -30.66 45.34
N LYS A 52 -7.08 -31.69 46.16
CA LYS A 52 -7.10 -31.54 47.63
C LYS A 52 -6.02 -30.59 48.13
N MET A 53 -4.82 -30.62 47.55
CA MET A 53 -3.77 -29.65 47.87
C MET A 53 -4.18 -28.23 47.48
N LEU A 54 -4.78 -28.05 46.30
CA LEU A 54 -5.25 -26.74 45.84
C LEU A 54 -6.38 -26.18 46.71
N ASP A 55 -7.29 -27.03 47.19
CA ASP A 55 -8.34 -26.63 48.12
C ASP A 55 -7.76 -26.10 49.45
N MET A 56 -6.68 -26.73 49.96
CA MET A 56 -6.01 -26.26 51.17
C MET A 56 -5.37 -24.88 51.00
N HIS A 57 -5.04 -24.47 49.76
CA HIS A 57 -4.50 -23.16 49.43
C HIS A 57 -5.60 -22.13 49.09
N GLY A 58 -6.88 -22.48 49.25
CA GLY A 58 -8.01 -21.58 48.99
C GLY A 58 -8.31 -21.36 47.50
N ILE A 59 -7.73 -22.16 46.60
CA ILE A 59 -7.96 -22.04 45.16
C ILE A 59 -9.28 -22.73 44.83
N LYS A 60 -10.16 -22.03 44.09
CA LYS A 60 -11.43 -22.62 43.67
C LYS A 60 -11.17 -23.70 42.63
N ARG A 61 -11.78 -24.88 42.79
CA ARG A 61 -11.67 -25.97 41.82
C ARG A 61 -12.15 -25.57 40.42
N ALA A 62 -13.11 -24.66 40.29
CA ALA A 62 -13.57 -24.13 39.00
C ALA A 62 -12.43 -23.47 38.23
N ASP A 63 -11.69 -22.56 38.87
CA ASP A 63 -10.54 -21.87 38.28
C ASP A 63 -9.45 -22.86 37.85
N CYS A 64 -9.24 -23.92 38.65
CA CYS A 64 -8.31 -25.00 38.29
C CYS A 64 -8.75 -25.76 37.03
N TYR A 65 -10.04 -26.10 36.91
CA TYR A 65 -10.55 -26.77 35.72
C TYR A 65 -10.52 -25.87 34.48
N ASP A 66 -10.80 -24.57 34.62
CA ASP A 66 -10.69 -23.62 33.51
C ASP A 66 -9.24 -23.50 33.00
N GLN A 67 -8.26 -23.48 33.92
CA GLN A 67 -6.84 -23.53 33.55
C GLN A 67 -6.45 -24.86 32.88
N MET A 68 -6.95 -25.99 33.38
CA MET A 68 -6.70 -27.29 32.76
C MET A 68 -7.27 -27.35 31.34
N ILE A 69 -8.49 -26.85 31.12
CA ILE A 69 -9.11 -26.79 29.79
C ILE A 69 -8.29 -25.92 28.86
N THR A 70 -7.84 -24.76 29.33
CA THR A 70 -6.99 -23.84 28.55
C THR A 70 -5.69 -24.53 28.13
N SER A 71 -4.98 -25.17 29.07
CA SER A 71 -3.73 -25.88 28.78
C SER A 71 -3.94 -27.09 27.85
N ILE A 72 -5.06 -27.80 27.97
CA ILE A 72 -5.39 -28.90 27.05
C ILE A 72 -5.67 -28.35 25.66
N SER A 73 -6.42 -27.26 25.54
CA SER A 73 -6.70 -26.60 24.26
C SER A 73 -5.41 -26.18 23.57
N GLU A 74 -4.49 -25.53 24.29
CA GLU A 74 -3.17 -25.15 23.78
C GLU A 74 -2.35 -26.36 23.29
N LYS A 75 -2.34 -27.46 24.06
CA LYS A 75 -1.67 -28.70 23.65
C LYS A 75 -2.28 -29.33 22.41
N VAL A 76 -3.61 -29.30 22.28
CA VAL A 76 -4.31 -29.80 21.09
C VAL A 76 -3.99 -28.93 19.88
N VAL A 77 -4.04 -27.61 20.02
CA VAL A 77 -3.65 -26.65 18.97
C VAL A 77 -2.19 -26.86 18.55
N GLY A 78 -1.26 -27.02 19.50
CA GLY A 78 0.14 -27.31 19.23
C GLY A 78 0.32 -28.59 18.41
N ARG A 79 -0.37 -29.67 18.81
CA ARG A 79 -0.33 -30.94 18.09
C ARG A 79 -0.96 -30.87 16.70
N LEU A 80 -2.02 -30.08 16.52
CA LEU A 80 -2.62 -29.83 15.21
C LEU A 80 -1.64 -29.11 14.28
N LYS A 81 -0.90 -28.12 14.79
CA LYS A 81 0.18 -27.45 14.04
C LYS A 81 1.28 -28.41 13.62
N GLU A 82 1.68 -29.34 14.49
CA GLU A 82 2.66 -30.37 14.16
C GLU A 82 2.16 -31.29 13.03
N ILE A 83 0.93 -31.81 13.15
CA ILE A 83 0.32 -32.65 12.11
C ILE A 83 0.20 -31.89 10.78
N GLY A 84 -0.11 -30.59 10.84
CA GLY A 84 -0.28 -29.73 9.67
C GLY A 84 1.00 -29.47 8.88
N LYS A 85 2.19 -29.57 9.50
CA LYS A 85 3.49 -29.40 8.81
C LYS A 85 3.80 -30.52 7.82
N ASP A 86 3.34 -31.74 8.10
CA ASP A 86 3.64 -32.95 7.32
C ASP A 86 2.48 -33.35 6.38
N GLN A 87 1.82 -32.38 5.73
CA GLN A 87 0.67 -32.67 4.86
C GLN A 87 0.96 -33.47 3.59
N LYS A 88 2.24 -33.62 3.23
CA LYS A 88 2.67 -34.55 2.18
C LYS A 88 2.42 -36.02 2.57
N ASP A 89 2.32 -36.32 3.87
CA ASP A 89 1.89 -37.63 4.33
C ASP A 89 0.36 -37.75 4.26
N VAL A 90 -0.12 -38.61 3.35
CA VAL A 90 -1.54 -38.94 3.17
C VAL A 90 -2.20 -39.35 4.47
N LYS A 91 -1.48 -39.99 5.41
CA LYS A 91 -2.01 -40.37 6.73
C LYS A 91 -2.32 -39.14 7.59
N MET A 92 -1.42 -38.16 7.61
CA MET A 92 -1.59 -36.92 8.38
C MET A 92 -2.73 -36.08 7.82
N LYS A 93 -2.84 -35.97 6.49
CA LYS A 93 -3.99 -35.33 5.82
C LYS A 93 -5.32 -35.98 6.20
N LYS A 94 -5.42 -37.31 6.10
CA LYS A 94 -6.65 -38.06 6.50
C LYS A 94 -6.96 -37.92 7.98
N LEU A 95 -5.95 -37.87 8.84
CA LEU A 95 -6.14 -37.64 10.27
C LEU A 95 -6.73 -36.26 10.52
N LEU A 96 -6.21 -35.22 9.85
CA LEU A 96 -6.69 -33.85 9.98
C LEU A 96 -8.14 -33.71 9.49
N GLU A 97 -8.48 -34.28 8.33
CA GLU A 97 -9.86 -34.35 7.83
C GLU A 97 -10.80 -35.07 8.80
N LYS A 98 -10.36 -36.19 9.38
CA LYS A 98 -11.13 -36.93 10.39
C LYS A 98 -11.34 -36.11 11.66
N GLN A 99 -10.36 -35.31 12.08
CA GLN A 99 -10.51 -34.41 13.23
C GLN A 99 -11.44 -33.25 12.92
N LEU A 100 -11.36 -32.66 11.73
CA LEU A 100 -12.29 -31.61 11.30
C LEU A 100 -13.73 -32.13 11.29
N ASN A 101 -13.97 -33.30 10.68
CA ASN A 101 -15.29 -33.92 10.62
C ASN A 101 -15.92 -34.13 12.00
N LYS A 102 -15.10 -34.42 13.02
CA LYS A 102 -15.58 -34.60 14.40
C LYS A 102 -15.77 -33.29 15.14
N SER A 103 -14.87 -32.33 14.95
CA SER A 103 -14.80 -31.11 15.75
C SER A 103 -15.57 -29.94 15.14
N PHE A 104 -15.87 -29.93 13.84
CA PHE A 104 -16.51 -28.78 13.18
C PHE A 104 -17.82 -28.35 13.85
N LYS A 105 -18.67 -29.31 14.25
CA LYS A 105 -19.94 -29.03 14.94
C LYS A 105 -19.76 -28.41 16.33
N THR A 106 -18.58 -28.54 16.93
CA THR A 106 -18.29 -28.03 18.27
C THR A 106 -17.86 -26.57 18.29
N PHE A 107 -17.76 -25.90 17.13
CA PHE A 107 -17.36 -24.48 17.02
C PHE A 107 -18.21 -23.53 17.90
N LYS A 108 -19.50 -23.84 18.11
CA LYS A 108 -20.37 -23.03 18.98
C LYS A 108 -19.93 -23.01 20.45
N VAL A 109 -19.06 -23.93 20.86
CA VAL A 109 -18.49 -24.02 22.22
C VAL A 109 -17.15 -23.27 22.25
N PRO A 110 -17.04 -22.15 22.99
CA PRO A 110 -15.85 -21.29 22.98
C PRO A 110 -14.53 -22.02 23.26
N GLN A 111 -14.55 -22.99 24.17
CA GLN A 111 -13.36 -23.77 24.55
C GLN A 111 -12.81 -24.64 23.40
N PHE A 112 -13.63 -25.01 22.41
CA PHE A 112 -13.20 -25.82 21.28
C PHE A 112 -12.87 -24.99 20.03
N ARG A 113 -13.27 -23.71 19.96
CA ARG A 113 -13.04 -22.84 18.80
C ARG A 113 -11.58 -22.79 18.36
N PRO A 114 -10.58 -22.59 19.24
CA PRO A 114 -9.18 -22.50 18.80
C PRO A 114 -8.72 -23.76 18.06
N ALA A 115 -9.11 -24.95 18.54
CA ALA A 115 -8.75 -26.21 17.90
C ALA A 115 -9.44 -26.39 16.52
N VAL A 116 -10.71 -26.00 16.39
CA VAL A 116 -11.44 -26.07 15.11
C VAL A 116 -10.84 -25.11 14.08
N LEU A 117 -10.57 -23.86 14.47
CA LEU A 117 -9.98 -22.84 13.61
C LEU A 117 -8.54 -23.20 13.21
N GLU A 118 -7.76 -23.75 14.13
CA GLU A 118 -6.42 -24.26 13.83
C GLU A 118 -6.50 -25.43 12.84
N CYS A 119 -7.42 -26.38 13.04
CA CYS A 119 -7.60 -27.50 12.12
C CYS A 119 -7.94 -27.02 10.70
N LEU A 120 -8.82 -26.03 10.56
CA LEU A 120 -9.14 -25.40 9.27
C LEU A 120 -7.92 -24.70 8.66
N THR A 121 -7.15 -23.98 9.49
CA THR A 121 -5.96 -23.23 9.04
C THR A 121 -4.86 -24.16 8.52
N GLN A 122 -4.72 -25.34 9.12
CA GLN A 122 -3.72 -26.29 8.66
C GLN A 122 -4.05 -26.82 7.26
N MET A 123 -5.31 -27.10 6.93
CA MET A 123 -5.70 -27.66 5.61
C MET A 123 -5.16 -26.88 4.40
N GLU A 124 -4.48 -27.58 3.50
CA GLU A 124 -4.08 -27.07 2.18
C GLU A 124 -5.28 -26.80 1.28
N GLU A 125 -6.27 -27.70 1.29
CA GLU A 125 -7.48 -27.61 0.48
C GLU A 125 -8.72 -27.98 1.30
N LEU A 126 -9.64 -27.03 1.45
CA LEU A 126 -10.88 -27.19 2.18
C LEU A 126 -11.97 -27.75 1.26
N PRO A 127 -12.67 -28.82 1.69
CA PRO A 127 -13.83 -29.32 0.97
C PRO A 127 -14.94 -28.27 0.86
N ASP A 128 -15.60 -28.23 -0.29
CA ASP A 128 -16.64 -27.24 -0.65
C ASP A 128 -17.77 -27.18 0.37
N GLY A 129 -18.21 -28.34 0.87
CA GLY A 129 -19.25 -28.41 1.88
C GLY A 129 -18.89 -27.76 3.23
N TYR A 130 -17.60 -27.52 3.52
CA TYR A 130 -17.17 -26.72 4.67
C TYR A 130 -17.09 -25.23 4.33
N ILE A 131 -16.65 -24.88 3.13
CA ILE A 131 -16.61 -23.49 2.65
C ILE A 131 -18.02 -22.88 2.74
N GLU A 132 -19.03 -23.54 2.18
CA GLU A 132 -20.42 -23.05 2.20
C GLU A 132 -20.96 -22.89 3.63
N LYS A 133 -20.57 -23.77 4.55
CA LYS A 133 -20.98 -23.67 5.96
C LYS A 133 -20.31 -22.53 6.70
N ILE A 134 -19.05 -22.23 6.38
CA ILE A 134 -18.31 -21.12 6.97
C ILE A 134 -18.88 -19.80 6.44
N VAL A 135 -19.16 -19.72 5.13
CA VAL A 135 -19.77 -18.53 4.51
C VAL A 135 -21.16 -18.24 5.11
N ALA A 136 -21.94 -19.28 5.40
CA ALA A 136 -23.26 -19.13 6.03
C ALA A 136 -23.21 -18.73 7.52
N ASP A 137 -22.06 -18.82 8.20
CA ASP A 137 -21.89 -18.46 9.61
C ASP A 137 -20.92 -17.28 9.75
N GLU A 138 -21.48 -16.07 9.88
CA GLU A 138 -20.73 -14.82 9.95
C GLU A 138 -19.67 -14.81 11.06
N VAL A 139 -19.97 -15.41 12.22
CA VAL A 139 -19.02 -15.49 13.35
C VAL A 139 -17.85 -16.41 13.01
N MET A 140 -18.14 -17.54 12.38
CA MET A 140 -17.11 -18.47 11.94
C MET A 140 -16.23 -17.88 10.84
N TYR A 141 -16.83 -17.15 9.90
CA TYR A 141 -16.10 -16.43 8.87
C TYR A 141 -15.20 -15.33 9.47
N ALA A 142 -15.73 -14.53 10.40
CA ALA A 142 -14.97 -13.47 11.05
C ALA A 142 -13.72 -14.00 11.77
N ASP A 143 -13.89 -15.08 12.56
CA ASP A 143 -12.83 -15.73 13.34
C ASP A 143 -11.85 -16.56 12.48
N ALA A 144 -12.17 -16.83 11.20
CA ALA A 144 -11.32 -17.61 10.32
C ALA A 144 -9.99 -16.91 10.01
N SER A 145 -8.90 -17.68 9.95
CA SER A 145 -7.59 -17.17 9.57
C SER A 145 -7.58 -16.71 8.10
N VAL A 146 -6.65 -15.82 7.76
CA VAL A 146 -6.53 -15.31 6.39
C VAL A 146 -6.25 -16.45 5.39
N LYS A 147 -5.53 -17.50 5.79
CA LYS A 147 -5.30 -18.68 4.94
C LYS A 147 -6.59 -19.41 4.59
N VAL A 148 -7.53 -19.54 5.54
CA VAL A 148 -8.86 -20.11 5.29
C VAL A 148 -9.68 -19.15 4.42
N LYS A 149 -9.68 -17.86 4.74
CA LYS A 149 -10.38 -16.83 3.97
C LYS A 149 -9.92 -16.79 2.51
N ARG A 150 -8.62 -16.94 2.22
CA ARG A 150 -8.09 -17.07 0.84
C ARG A 150 -8.76 -18.19 0.05
N GLN A 151 -8.93 -19.37 0.65
CA GLN A 151 -9.60 -20.49 -0.02
C GLN A 151 -11.08 -20.19 -0.29
N ILE A 152 -11.74 -19.46 0.62
CA ILE A 152 -13.12 -18.97 0.42
C ILE A 152 -13.16 -17.94 -0.71
N TRP A 153 -12.26 -16.96 -0.70
CA TRP A 153 -12.15 -15.88 -1.68
C TRP A 153 -11.87 -16.36 -3.11
N LEU A 154 -11.20 -17.51 -3.26
CA LEU A 154 -11.02 -18.15 -4.57
C LEU A 154 -12.32 -18.67 -5.19
N LYS A 155 -13.38 -18.88 -4.38
CA LYS A 155 -14.70 -19.35 -4.84
C LYS A 155 -15.77 -18.26 -4.76
N HIS A 156 -15.67 -17.39 -3.77
CA HIS A 156 -16.60 -16.29 -3.48
C HIS A 156 -15.84 -14.96 -3.60
N GLU A 157 -15.73 -14.47 -4.84
CA GLU A 157 -14.95 -13.25 -5.17
C GLU A 157 -15.55 -11.98 -4.56
N ASP A 158 -16.86 -11.94 -4.38
CA ASP A 158 -17.60 -10.86 -3.73
C ASP A 158 -17.10 -10.61 -2.30
N LEU A 159 -16.95 -11.67 -1.51
CA LEU A 159 -16.41 -11.59 -0.15
C LEU A 159 -14.95 -11.09 -0.13
N TYR A 160 -14.18 -11.35 -1.19
CA TYR A 160 -12.82 -10.82 -1.31
C TYR A 160 -12.86 -9.32 -1.57
N VAL A 161 -13.70 -8.88 -2.50
CA VAL A 161 -13.87 -7.47 -2.85
C VAL A 161 -14.35 -6.67 -1.62
N GLU A 162 -15.30 -7.21 -0.85
CA GLU A 162 -15.79 -6.60 0.38
C GLU A 162 -14.71 -6.50 1.46
N ALA A 163 -13.83 -7.49 1.57
CA ALA A 163 -12.74 -7.47 2.54
C ALA A 163 -11.60 -6.49 2.14
N VAL A 164 -11.28 -6.41 0.84
CA VAL A 164 -10.13 -5.63 0.33
C VAL A 164 -10.42 -4.13 0.27
N LYS A 165 -11.64 -3.73 -0.16
CA LYS A 165 -12.01 -2.33 -0.37
C LYS A 165 -11.78 -1.44 0.88
N PRO A 166 -12.16 -1.85 2.10
CA PRO A 166 -11.91 -1.05 3.31
C PRO A 166 -10.41 -0.84 3.57
N VAL A 167 -9.57 -1.85 3.33
CA VAL A 167 -8.11 -1.76 3.55
C VAL A 167 -7.49 -0.79 2.55
N ILE A 168 -7.92 -0.83 1.28
CA ILE A 168 -7.50 0.14 0.26
C ILE A 168 -7.94 1.56 0.66
N ALA A 169 -9.19 1.75 1.08
CA ALA A 169 -9.68 3.07 1.50
C ALA A 169 -8.91 3.62 2.71
N ALA A 170 -8.62 2.76 3.69
CA ALA A 170 -7.82 3.10 4.87
C ALA A 170 -6.37 3.46 4.50
N TYR A 171 -5.76 2.75 3.54
CA TYR A 171 -4.44 3.13 2.99
C TYR A 171 -4.45 4.56 2.43
N ILE A 172 -5.44 4.90 1.59
CA ILE A 172 -5.53 6.22 0.96
C ILE A 172 -5.71 7.30 2.03
N ALA A 173 -6.61 7.08 3.00
CA ALA A 173 -6.82 8.01 4.10
C ALA A 173 -5.55 8.23 4.94
N ALA A 174 -4.85 7.14 5.29
CA ALA A 174 -3.62 7.20 6.07
C ALA A 174 -2.50 7.90 5.30
N LYS A 175 -2.32 7.62 4.01
CA LYS A 175 -1.31 8.30 3.17
C LYS A 175 -1.61 9.77 2.98
N ARG A 176 -2.88 10.18 2.81
CA ARG A 176 -3.26 11.60 2.78
C ARG A 176 -2.90 12.32 4.08
N ALA A 177 -3.14 11.67 5.23
CA ALA A 177 -2.77 12.24 6.52
C ALA A 177 -1.24 12.43 6.64
N VAL A 178 -0.45 11.45 6.18
CA VAL A 178 1.02 11.55 6.15
C VAL A 178 1.49 12.71 5.26
N ILE A 179 0.87 12.90 4.10
CA ILE A 179 1.20 13.99 3.16
C ILE A 179 0.86 15.37 3.74
N CYS A 180 -0.20 15.47 4.55
CA CYS A 180 -0.59 16.71 5.22
C CYS A 180 0.29 17.03 6.44
N SER A 181 1.10 16.08 6.92
CA SER A 181 2.02 16.30 8.04
C SER A 181 3.22 17.12 7.61
N ILE A 182 3.59 18.10 8.44
CA ILE A 182 4.82 18.91 8.29
C ILE A 182 6.01 18.18 8.94
N ASP A 183 5.74 17.34 9.95
CA ASP A 183 6.80 16.62 10.65
C ASP A 183 7.49 15.61 9.74
N PRO A 184 8.83 15.48 9.82
CA PRO A 184 9.58 14.52 9.02
C PRO A 184 9.07 13.11 9.24
N CYS A 185 8.56 12.48 8.18
CA CYS A 185 8.07 11.12 8.23
C CYS A 185 8.88 10.22 7.28
N PRO A 186 9.33 9.02 7.71
CA PRO A 186 10.00 8.07 6.82
C PRO A 186 9.14 7.56 5.65
N THR A 187 7.83 7.88 5.64
CA THR A 187 6.86 7.51 4.60
C THR A 187 6.23 8.73 3.91
N ASN A 188 6.80 9.93 4.12
CA ASN A 188 6.43 11.14 3.37
C ASN A 188 7.52 11.43 2.34
N PHE A 189 7.19 11.33 1.04
CA PHE A 189 8.13 11.56 -0.05
C PHE A 189 8.63 13.00 -0.16
N PHE A 190 8.02 13.97 0.54
CA PHE A 190 8.52 15.33 0.58
C PHE A 190 9.66 15.55 1.56
N SER A 191 9.74 14.73 2.62
CA SER A 191 10.70 14.92 3.70
C SER A 191 11.81 13.86 3.70
N SER A 192 11.49 12.57 3.53
CA SER A 192 12.43 11.49 3.89
C SER A 192 12.07 10.08 3.41
N GLU A 193 11.12 9.92 2.48
CA GLU A 193 10.65 8.58 2.11
C GLU A 193 11.69 7.68 1.45
N THR A 194 11.82 6.46 1.97
CA THR A 194 12.63 5.40 1.37
C THR A 194 11.73 4.34 0.74
N THR A 195 12.21 3.73 -0.35
CA THR A 195 11.48 2.65 -1.03
C THR A 195 11.17 1.48 -0.09
N LYS A 196 12.07 1.18 0.86
CA LYS A 196 11.86 0.14 1.88
C LYS A 196 10.72 0.47 2.85
N SER A 197 10.66 1.69 3.38
CA SER A 197 9.64 2.07 4.37
C SER A 197 8.23 2.04 3.79
N ARG A 198 8.10 2.40 2.50
CA ARG A 198 6.84 2.31 1.75
C ARG A 198 6.24 0.91 1.76
N ARG A 199 7.06 -0.10 1.51
CA ARG A 199 6.62 -1.50 1.45
C ARG A 199 6.20 -2.02 2.82
N GLN A 200 6.81 -1.53 3.89
CA GLN A 200 6.49 -1.92 5.27
C GLN A 200 5.25 -1.23 5.84
N PHE A 201 4.55 -0.42 5.04
CA PHE A 201 3.33 0.24 5.48
C PHE A 201 2.25 -0.79 5.84
N GLU A 202 1.62 -0.63 7.00
CA GLU A 202 0.71 -1.62 7.62
C GLU A 202 -0.36 -2.14 6.65
N HIS A 203 -1.00 -1.22 5.92
CA HIS A 203 -2.06 -1.56 4.97
C HIS A 203 -1.52 -2.33 3.76
N VAL A 204 -0.29 -2.04 3.30
CA VAL A 204 0.37 -2.80 2.22
C VAL A 204 0.66 -4.21 2.70
N GLN A 205 1.20 -4.36 3.91
CA GLN A 205 1.47 -5.67 4.52
C GLN A 205 0.18 -6.47 4.75
N THR A 206 -0.91 -5.80 5.12
CA THR A 206 -2.23 -6.43 5.25
C THR A 206 -2.72 -6.95 3.90
N LEU A 207 -2.65 -6.14 2.84
CA LEU A 207 -3.03 -6.56 1.49
C LEU A 207 -2.16 -7.71 0.95
N MET A 208 -0.85 -7.67 1.21
CA MET A 208 0.09 -8.78 0.95
C MET A 208 -0.38 -10.08 1.60
N GLN A 209 -0.81 -10.01 2.86
CA GLN A 209 -1.39 -11.16 3.56
C GLN A 209 -2.75 -11.57 2.98
N MET A 210 -3.55 -10.68 2.38
CA MET A 210 -4.84 -11.07 1.84
C MET A 210 -4.69 -11.99 0.62
N PHE A 211 -3.86 -11.66 -0.37
CA PHE A 211 -3.73 -12.55 -1.55
C PHE A 211 -2.72 -13.69 -1.35
N GLY A 212 -1.67 -13.51 -0.54
CA GLY A 212 -0.67 -14.54 -0.27
C GLY A 212 0.06 -15.05 -1.53
N GLU A 213 -0.02 -16.36 -1.79
CA GLU A 213 0.62 -17.01 -2.95
C GLU A 213 -0.33 -17.13 -4.16
N HIS A 214 -1.58 -16.67 -4.05
CA HIS A 214 -2.60 -16.88 -5.09
C HIS A 214 -2.59 -15.77 -6.14
N VAL A 215 -2.19 -16.12 -7.37
CA VAL A 215 -2.11 -15.21 -8.52
C VAL A 215 -3.45 -14.55 -8.84
N SER A 216 -4.54 -15.31 -8.83
CA SER A 216 -5.89 -14.80 -9.12
C SER A 216 -6.34 -13.72 -8.13
N LEU A 217 -6.04 -13.88 -6.83
CA LEU A 217 -6.38 -12.88 -5.81
C LEU A 217 -5.55 -11.61 -5.96
N TYR A 218 -4.27 -11.74 -6.37
CA TYR A 218 -3.41 -10.61 -6.69
C TYR A 218 -3.94 -9.85 -7.91
N GLU A 219 -4.25 -10.55 -9.01
CA GLU A 219 -4.80 -9.96 -10.23
C GLU A 219 -6.11 -9.22 -9.94
N LYS A 220 -7.02 -9.83 -9.17
CA LYS A 220 -8.28 -9.21 -8.76
C LYS A 220 -8.05 -7.93 -7.96
N MET A 221 -7.11 -7.94 -7.01
CA MET A 221 -6.77 -6.74 -6.24
C MET A 221 -6.15 -5.65 -7.13
N SER A 222 -5.29 -6.01 -8.08
CA SER A 222 -4.74 -5.07 -9.06
C SER A 222 -5.85 -4.39 -9.88
N VAL A 223 -6.86 -5.16 -10.30
CA VAL A 223 -8.06 -4.62 -10.97
C VAL A 223 -8.83 -3.66 -10.06
N LEU A 224 -9.06 -3.99 -8.79
CA LEU A 224 -9.74 -3.09 -7.84
C LEU A 224 -9.01 -1.75 -7.66
N ILE A 225 -7.68 -1.77 -7.59
CA ILE A 225 -6.86 -0.56 -7.49
C ILE A 225 -6.99 0.27 -8.77
N ARG A 226 -6.96 -0.38 -9.95
CA ARG A 226 -7.13 0.28 -11.25
C ARG A 226 -8.52 0.91 -11.39
N GLU A 227 -9.58 0.20 -11.01
CA GLU A 227 -10.96 0.71 -11.04
C GLU A 227 -11.14 1.90 -10.09
N ALA A 228 -10.56 1.83 -8.89
CA ALA A 228 -10.61 2.94 -7.94
C ALA A 228 -9.84 4.17 -8.47
N PHE A 229 -8.69 3.97 -9.11
CA PHE A 229 -7.96 5.04 -9.78
C PHE A 229 -8.77 5.64 -10.94
N LEU A 230 -9.41 4.81 -11.76
CA LEU A 230 -10.27 5.26 -12.85
C LEU A 230 -11.44 6.12 -12.36
N LEU A 231 -12.05 5.75 -11.23
CA LEU A 231 -13.17 6.48 -10.65
C LEU A 231 -12.75 7.84 -10.05
N THR A 232 -11.60 7.89 -9.39
CA THR A 232 -11.20 9.04 -8.54
C THR A 232 -10.13 9.93 -9.16
N SER A 233 -9.34 9.40 -10.09
CA SER A 233 -8.08 9.98 -10.57
C SER A 233 -7.08 10.32 -9.46
N ASP A 234 -7.17 9.69 -8.28
CA ASP A 234 -6.26 9.94 -7.16
C ASP A 234 -4.91 9.21 -7.36
N PRO A 235 -3.79 9.93 -7.47
CA PRO A 235 -2.48 9.32 -7.71
C PRO A 235 -1.96 8.44 -6.56
N LEU A 236 -2.58 8.47 -5.37
CA LEU A 236 -2.22 7.55 -4.29
C LEU A 236 -2.55 6.08 -4.61
N TYR A 237 -3.49 5.82 -5.52
CA TYR A 237 -3.71 4.47 -6.04
C TYR A 237 -2.52 3.99 -6.89
N CYS A 238 -1.84 4.91 -7.59
CA CYS A 238 -0.60 4.61 -8.31
C CYS A 238 0.52 4.22 -7.33
N SER A 239 0.63 4.92 -6.20
CA SER A 239 1.53 4.54 -5.11
C SER A 239 1.23 3.16 -4.55
N LEU A 240 -0.04 2.88 -4.25
CA LEU A 240 -0.44 1.58 -3.73
C LEU A 240 -0.07 0.45 -4.71
N LYS A 241 -0.33 0.64 -6.00
CA LYS A 241 0.02 -0.34 -7.05
C LYS A 241 1.52 -0.63 -7.06
N LEU A 242 2.35 0.42 -7.10
CA LEU A 242 3.81 0.26 -7.10
C LEU A 242 4.31 -0.42 -5.82
N GLU A 243 3.79 -0.03 -4.66
CA GLU A 243 4.18 -0.57 -3.36
C GLU A 243 3.84 -2.06 -3.23
N ILE A 244 2.66 -2.47 -3.69
CA ILE A 244 2.24 -3.87 -3.70
C ILE A 244 3.11 -4.70 -4.65
N ILE A 245 3.38 -4.23 -5.86
CA ILE A 245 4.26 -4.91 -6.82
C ILE A 245 5.63 -5.15 -6.17
N MET A 246 6.21 -4.13 -5.55
CA MET A 246 7.55 -4.23 -4.97
C MET A 246 7.57 -5.04 -3.65
N ALA A 247 6.53 -4.96 -2.82
CA ALA A 247 6.41 -5.78 -1.61
C ALA A 247 6.23 -7.27 -1.95
N ALA A 248 5.44 -7.56 -2.99
CA ALA A 248 5.30 -8.91 -3.51
C ALA A 248 6.62 -9.41 -4.07
N HIS A 249 7.35 -8.58 -4.80
CA HIS A 249 8.67 -8.92 -5.31
C HIS A 249 9.67 -9.31 -4.19
N GLU A 250 9.77 -8.53 -3.12
CA GLU A 250 10.67 -8.83 -1.99
C GLU A 250 10.31 -10.16 -1.32
N SER A 251 9.02 -10.40 -1.08
CA SER A 251 8.54 -11.65 -0.47
C SER A 251 8.89 -12.89 -1.31
N CYS A 252 9.04 -12.74 -2.63
CA CYS A 252 9.44 -13.85 -3.51
C CYS A 252 10.89 -14.27 -3.31
N GLN A 253 11.80 -13.30 -3.13
CA GLN A 253 13.23 -13.58 -3.01
C GLN A 253 13.53 -14.45 -1.79
N GLU A 254 12.76 -14.30 -0.72
CA GLU A 254 12.91 -15.05 0.53
C GLU A 254 12.45 -16.51 0.44
N THR A 255 11.59 -16.86 -0.54
CA THR A 255 10.90 -18.17 -0.61
C THR A 255 11.46 -19.20 -1.62
N ASN A 256 12.76 -19.17 -1.95
CA ASN A 256 13.40 -20.19 -2.82
C ASN A 256 12.78 -20.32 -4.24
N GLY A 257 12.58 -19.20 -4.94
CA GLY A 257 12.48 -19.20 -6.41
C GLY A 257 11.20 -19.78 -7.04
N LYS A 258 10.12 -20.00 -6.29
CA LYS A 258 8.81 -20.28 -6.89
C LYS A 258 8.36 -19.04 -7.69
N LYS A 259 7.97 -19.23 -8.95
CA LYS A 259 7.36 -18.18 -9.79
C LYS A 259 6.09 -17.68 -9.11
N ASN A 260 6.15 -16.51 -8.50
CA ASN A 260 5.02 -15.90 -7.82
C ASN A 260 4.25 -14.98 -8.79
N ALA A 261 3.01 -14.67 -8.43
CA ALA A 261 2.08 -13.81 -9.19
C ALA A 261 2.72 -12.55 -9.77
N CYS A 262 3.56 -11.89 -8.95
CA CYS A 262 4.16 -10.60 -9.26
C CYS A 262 5.18 -10.64 -10.41
N ILE A 263 5.91 -11.74 -10.63
CA ILE A 263 6.87 -11.80 -11.75
C ILE A 263 6.15 -11.89 -13.10
N ALA A 264 4.93 -12.41 -13.12
CA ALA A 264 4.10 -12.44 -14.31
C ALA A 264 3.42 -11.08 -14.60
N ASP A 265 3.43 -10.16 -13.64
CA ASP A 265 2.84 -8.83 -13.80
C ASP A 265 3.61 -8.02 -14.87
N PRO A 266 2.94 -7.55 -15.95
CA PRO A 266 3.58 -6.73 -16.98
C PRO A 266 4.25 -5.47 -16.44
N CYS A 267 3.75 -4.93 -15.32
CA CYS A 267 4.25 -3.72 -14.68
C CYS A 267 5.51 -3.97 -13.84
N HIS A 268 5.81 -5.22 -13.46
CA HIS A 268 6.93 -5.57 -12.59
C HIS A 268 8.27 -5.04 -13.11
N SER A 269 8.53 -5.18 -14.41
CA SER A 269 9.81 -4.76 -14.98
C SER A 269 10.02 -3.25 -14.86
N LEU A 270 8.98 -2.45 -15.09
CA LEU A 270 9.05 -0.99 -14.95
C LEU A 270 9.15 -0.59 -13.48
N ALA A 271 8.31 -1.16 -12.62
CA ALA A 271 8.32 -0.93 -11.18
C ALA A 271 9.70 -1.21 -10.57
N TRP A 272 10.31 -2.33 -10.93
CA TRP A 272 11.66 -2.69 -10.48
C TRP A 272 12.67 -1.62 -10.87
N VAL A 273 12.74 -1.25 -12.15
CA VAL A 273 13.78 -0.32 -12.62
C VAL A 273 13.63 1.03 -11.95
N LEU A 274 12.39 1.51 -11.81
CA LEU A 274 12.13 2.76 -11.11
C LEU A 274 12.47 2.68 -9.62
N ASP A 275 12.20 1.55 -8.95
CA ASP A 275 12.61 1.35 -7.55
C ASP A 275 14.14 1.41 -7.37
N VAL A 276 14.88 0.81 -8.30
CA VAL A 276 16.35 0.92 -8.33
C VAL A 276 16.78 2.38 -8.51
N CYS A 277 16.22 3.11 -9.49
CA CYS A 277 16.53 4.52 -9.70
C CYS A 277 16.24 5.38 -8.46
N LEU A 278 15.10 5.14 -7.80
CA LEU A 278 14.69 5.84 -6.58
C LEU A 278 15.65 5.59 -5.42
N ARG A 279 16.05 4.34 -5.21
CA ARG A 279 16.97 3.95 -4.14
C ARG A 279 18.36 4.53 -4.36
N ASP A 280 18.86 4.46 -5.59
CA ASP A 280 20.21 4.90 -5.95
C ASP A 280 20.27 6.43 -6.19
N LYS A 281 19.09 7.09 -6.23
CA LYS A 281 18.91 8.54 -6.47
C LYS A 281 19.59 9.03 -7.76
N HIS A 282 19.73 8.14 -8.73
CA HIS A 282 20.38 8.41 -10.01
C HIS A 282 19.79 7.50 -11.10
N ILE A 283 20.05 7.83 -12.37
CA ILE A 283 19.61 7.03 -13.51
C ILE A 283 20.84 6.62 -14.32
N GLU A 284 21.23 5.35 -14.23
CA GLU A 284 22.39 4.80 -14.94
C GLU A 284 22.08 4.44 -16.40
N PRO A 285 23.08 4.40 -17.29
CA PRO A 285 22.89 4.02 -18.70
C PRO A 285 22.21 2.65 -18.91
N SER A 286 22.47 1.69 -18.02
CA SER A 286 21.86 0.35 -18.01
C SER A 286 20.33 0.43 -17.77
N GLN A 287 19.92 1.28 -16.83
CA GLN A 287 18.52 1.54 -16.49
C GLN A 287 17.82 2.28 -17.64
N VAL A 288 18.48 3.26 -18.26
CA VAL A 288 17.98 3.95 -19.45
C VAL A 288 17.72 2.96 -20.58
N ALA A 289 18.65 2.05 -20.86
CA ALA A 289 18.49 1.04 -21.90
C ALA A 289 17.29 0.11 -21.62
N ARG A 290 17.13 -0.32 -20.37
CA ARG A 290 16.00 -1.18 -19.97
C ARG A 290 14.65 -0.46 -20.10
N ILE A 291 14.56 0.80 -19.66
CA ILE A 291 13.32 1.58 -19.81
C ILE A 291 13.00 1.82 -21.29
N LYS A 292 13.99 2.11 -22.13
CA LYS A 292 13.80 2.21 -23.60
C LYS A 292 13.21 0.91 -24.18
N GLY A 293 13.74 -0.25 -23.78
CA GLY A 293 13.20 -1.55 -24.19
C GLY A 293 11.74 -1.75 -23.77
N ILE A 294 11.35 -1.26 -22.58
CA ILE A 294 9.94 -1.27 -22.14
C ILE A 294 9.08 -0.39 -23.05
N PHE A 295 9.52 0.84 -23.36
CA PHE A 295 8.81 1.72 -24.30
C PHE A 295 8.61 1.11 -25.68
N GLU A 296 9.62 0.41 -26.21
CA GLU A 296 9.51 -0.31 -27.49
C GLU A 296 8.52 -1.48 -27.41
N GLY A 297 8.51 -2.19 -26.28
CA GLY A 297 7.59 -3.29 -26.00
C GLY A 297 6.12 -2.85 -25.86
N MET A 298 5.86 -1.63 -25.38
CA MET A 298 4.50 -1.12 -25.18
C MET A 298 3.63 -1.13 -26.44
N LYS A 299 4.24 -0.99 -27.63
CA LYS A 299 3.51 -1.06 -28.92
C LYS A 299 2.78 -2.39 -29.16
N ARG A 300 3.17 -3.45 -28.44
CA ARG A 300 2.61 -4.81 -28.55
C ARG A 300 1.63 -5.15 -27.43
N LEU A 301 1.46 -4.26 -26.45
CA LEU A 301 0.58 -4.48 -25.31
C LEU A 301 -0.83 -3.95 -25.58
N SER A 302 -1.82 -4.50 -24.88
CA SER A 302 -3.16 -3.92 -24.87
C SER A 302 -3.15 -2.54 -24.20
N SER A 303 -4.11 -1.69 -24.56
CA SER A 303 -4.23 -0.34 -23.99
C SER A 303 -4.36 -0.36 -22.46
N GLU A 304 -5.12 -1.32 -21.93
CA GLU A 304 -5.23 -1.58 -20.49
C GLU A 304 -3.84 -1.79 -19.84
N LYS A 305 -3.01 -2.67 -20.39
CA LYS A 305 -1.67 -2.96 -19.85
C LYS A 305 -0.73 -1.75 -19.94
N VAL A 306 -0.86 -0.96 -21.00
CA VAL A 306 -0.13 0.30 -21.13
C VAL A 306 -0.61 1.31 -20.08
N GLY A 307 -1.91 1.37 -19.81
CA GLY A 307 -2.48 2.18 -18.75
C GLY A 307 -1.99 1.76 -17.36
N GLU A 308 -1.83 0.46 -17.10
CA GLU A 308 -1.24 -0.03 -15.85
C GLU A 308 0.25 0.35 -15.70
N LEU A 309 1.03 0.28 -16.78
CA LEU A 309 2.40 0.80 -16.81
C LEU A 309 2.44 2.32 -16.55
N ALA A 310 1.48 3.05 -17.12
CA ALA A 310 1.34 4.46 -16.91
C ALA A 310 0.99 4.79 -15.45
N MET A 311 0.16 3.98 -14.78
CA MET A 311 -0.07 4.12 -13.34
C MET A 311 1.23 4.00 -12.54
N VAL A 312 2.12 3.07 -12.89
CA VAL A 312 3.44 2.96 -12.22
C VAL A 312 4.29 4.22 -12.43
N ALA A 313 4.29 4.78 -13.65
CA ALA A 313 4.99 6.03 -13.94
C ALA A 313 4.34 7.26 -13.28
N ALA A 314 3.05 7.19 -12.94
CA ALA A 314 2.27 8.25 -12.30
C ALA A 314 2.40 8.26 -10.76
N ASP A 315 3.12 7.31 -10.16
CA ASP A 315 3.39 7.33 -8.71
C ASP A 315 4.03 8.67 -8.30
N PRO A 316 3.44 9.40 -7.33
CA PRO A 316 3.96 10.68 -6.86
C PRO A 316 5.45 10.70 -6.50
N HIS A 317 5.96 9.65 -5.87
CA HIS A 317 7.38 9.58 -5.51
C HIS A 317 8.26 9.40 -6.75
N VAL A 318 7.86 8.54 -7.70
CA VAL A 318 8.50 8.44 -9.02
C VAL A 318 8.50 9.79 -9.73
N VAL A 319 7.35 10.46 -9.83
CA VAL A 319 7.23 11.76 -10.51
C VAL A 319 8.10 12.82 -9.85
N HIS A 320 8.11 12.88 -8.51
CA HIS A 320 8.94 13.81 -7.75
C HIS A 320 10.43 13.60 -8.02
N PHE A 321 10.88 12.34 -7.99
CA PHE A 321 12.26 11.97 -8.30
C PHE A 321 12.64 12.31 -9.74
N LEU A 322 11.80 11.96 -10.71
CA LEU A 322 12.03 12.24 -12.13
C LEU A 322 12.13 13.75 -12.39
N CYS A 323 11.25 14.56 -11.79
CA CYS A 323 11.32 16.01 -11.92
C CYS A 323 12.59 16.58 -11.28
N GLY A 324 12.93 16.14 -10.06
CA GLY A 324 14.16 16.56 -9.38
C GLY A 324 15.41 16.22 -10.19
N MET A 325 15.47 15.02 -10.77
CA MET A 325 16.57 14.62 -11.63
C MET A 325 16.58 15.40 -12.95
N GLY A 326 15.41 15.63 -13.55
CA GLY A 326 15.26 16.48 -14.73
C GLY A 326 15.82 17.88 -14.50
N ILE A 327 15.44 18.53 -13.40
CA ILE A 327 15.95 19.86 -13.00
C ILE A 327 17.46 19.82 -12.77
N LYS A 328 17.98 18.79 -12.11
CA LYS A 328 19.43 18.63 -11.91
C LYS A 328 20.18 18.56 -13.23
N LEU A 329 19.65 17.83 -14.22
CA LEU A 329 20.25 17.75 -15.56
C LEU A 329 20.13 19.08 -16.33
N LEU A 330 19.05 19.85 -16.15
CA LEU A 330 18.90 21.18 -16.74
C LEU A 330 19.90 22.20 -16.20
N ARG A 331 20.27 22.07 -14.92
CA ARG A 331 21.30 22.90 -14.28
C ARG A 331 22.72 22.53 -14.68
N ASP A 332 22.94 21.33 -15.21
CA ASP A 332 24.27 20.93 -15.66
C ASP A 332 24.57 21.52 -17.05
N HIS A 333 25.27 22.66 -17.06
CA HIS A 333 25.62 23.38 -18.28
C HIS A 333 26.64 22.67 -19.18
N ARG A 334 27.22 21.54 -18.75
CA ARG A 334 28.27 20.83 -19.50
C ARG A 334 27.74 20.11 -20.74
N HIS A 335 26.44 19.84 -20.82
CA HIS A 335 25.83 19.08 -21.90
C HIS A 335 24.47 19.65 -22.27
N VAL A 336 24.15 19.70 -23.57
CA VAL A 336 22.82 20.13 -24.03
C VAL A 336 21.77 19.12 -23.55
N PRO A 337 20.72 19.54 -22.79
CA PRO A 337 19.77 18.59 -22.20
C PRO A 337 19.07 17.67 -23.21
N ARG A 338 18.87 18.12 -24.46
CA ARG A 338 18.28 17.31 -25.54
C ARG A 338 19.17 16.15 -26.01
N GLU A 339 20.49 16.26 -25.83
CA GLU A 339 21.49 15.28 -26.25
C GLU A 339 21.76 14.24 -25.14
N GLN A 340 21.32 14.54 -23.92
CA GLN A 340 21.35 13.60 -22.82
C GLN A 340 20.18 12.61 -22.93
N GLY A 341 20.47 11.39 -23.36
CA GLY A 341 19.45 10.33 -23.50
C GLY A 341 18.64 10.05 -22.21
N GLY A 342 19.18 10.39 -21.04
CA GLY A 342 18.48 10.32 -19.76
C GLY A 342 17.37 11.37 -19.62
N PHE A 343 17.58 12.61 -20.06
CA PHE A 343 16.56 13.67 -19.95
C PHE A 343 15.35 13.39 -20.83
N VAL A 344 15.58 12.96 -22.08
CA VAL A 344 14.49 12.57 -23.00
C VAL A 344 13.64 11.45 -22.39
N LEU A 345 14.27 10.49 -21.73
CA LEU A 345 13.58 9.39 -21.05
C LEU A 345 12.72 9.88 -19.87
N ILE A 346 13.25 10.80 -19.06
CA ILE A 346 12.53 11.42 -17.95
C ILE A 346 11.25 12.07 -18.46
N VAL A 347 11.33 12.90 -19.51
CA VAL A 347 10.14 13.55 -20.08
C VAL A 347 9.14 12.52 -20.61
N ARG A 348 9.60 11.41 -21.19
CA ARG A 348 8.71 10.34 -21.69
C ARG A 348 7.95 9.66 -20.56
N LEU A 349 8.64 9.36 -19.45
CA LEU A 349 8.03 8.77 -18.26
C LEU A 349 7.04 9.72 -17.60
N LEU A 350 7.42 11.00 -17.43
CA LEU A 350 6.53 12.03 -16.87
C LEU A 350 5.27 12.18 -17.72
N THR A 351 5.42 12.17 -19.04
CA THR A 351 4.27 12.29 -19.94
C THR A 351 3.39 11.04 -19.89
N LEU A 352 3.99 9.84 -19.92
CA LEU A 352 3.26 8.59 -19.76
C LEU A 352 2.44 8.57 -18.47
N GLY A 353 3.06 8.91 -17.33
CA GLY A 353 2.38 8.99 -16.04
C GLY A 353 1.25 10.03 -16.02
N SER A 354 1.48 11.21 -16.61
CA SER A 354 0.47 12.27 -16.68
C SER A 354 -0.78 11.89 -17.48
N TYR A 355 -0.63 11.01 -18.47
CA TYR A 355 -1.75 10.49 -19.27
C TYR A 355 -2.32 9.17 -18.75
N ALA A 356 -1.90 8.67 -17.58
CA ALA A 356 -2.35 7.36 -17.07
C ALA A 356 -3.87 7.23 -16.97
N HIS A 357 -4.55 8.23 -16.38
CA HIS A 357 -6.01 8.23 -16.25
C HIS A 357 -6.71 8.30 -17.62
N HIS A 358 -6.20 9.12 -18.53
CA HIS A 358 -6.73 9.25 -19.88
C HIS A 358 -6.60 7.93 -20.66
N ILE A 359 -5.40 7.31 -20.68
CA ILE A 359 -5.15 6.06 -21.39
C ILE A 359 -6.11 4.95 -20.92
N LEU A 360 -6.30 4.83 -19.60
CA LEU A 360 -7.20 3.83 -19.03
C LEU A 360 -8.68 4.07 -19.36
N ARG A 361 -9.06 5.33 -19.64
CA ARG A 361 -10.46 5.70 -19.93
C ARG A 361 -10.78 5.66 -21.43
N SER A 362 -9.86 6.12 -22.26
CA SER A 362 -10.07 6.30 -23.70
C SER A 362 -9.64 5.10 -24.54
N ASP A 363 -8.97 4.12 -23.93
CA ASP A 363 -8.29 3.00 -24.59
C ASP A 363 -7.37 3.43 -25.74
N SER A 364 -6.96 4.71 -25.77
CA SER A 364 -6.15 5.29 -26.83
C SER A 364 -4.86 5.90 -26.26
N LEU A 365 -3.74 5.49 -26.86
CA LEU A 365 -2.47 6.15 -26.66
C LEU A 365 -2.49 7.53 -27.33
N PRO A 366 -2.07 8.60 -26.65
CA PRO A 366 -1.89 9.90 -27.29
C PRO A 366 -0.98 9.76 -28.52
N SER A 367 -1.39 10.31 -29.66
CA SER A 367 -0.76 10.09 -30.96
C SER A 367 0.72 10.51 -31.02
N GLN A 368 1.16 11.37 -30.09
CA GLN A 368 2.56 11.65 -29.81
C GLN A 368 2.75 11.84 -28.30
N MET A 369 3.47 10.93 -27.64
CA MET A 369 3.77 11.09 -26.20
C MET A 369 4.69 12.27 -25.92
N ILE A 370 5.49 12.76 -26.87
CA ILE A 370 6.22 14.03 -26.75
C ILE A 370 6.37 14.64 -28.14
N GLU A 371 6.00 15.90 -28.28
CA GLU A 371 6.22 16.66 -29.51
C GLU A 371 7.67 17.17 -29.60
N VAL A 372 8.25 17.18 -30.80
CA VAL A 372 9.60 17.72 -31.05
C VAL A 372 9.72 19.18 -30.57
N ILE A 373 8.60 19.91 -30.59
CA ILE A 373 8.50 21.32 -30.19
C ILE A 373 8.82 21.51 -28.70
N PHE A 374 8.61 20.50 -27.85
CA PHE A 374 9.02 20.52 -26.45
C PHE A 374 10.54 20.72 -26.33
N PHE A 375 11.33 19.97 -27.10
CA PHE A 375 12.80 20.03 -27.03
C PHE A 375 13.40 21.23 -27.76
N THR A 376 12.69 21.79 -28.74
CA THR A 376 13.21 22.89 -29.57
C THR A 376 12.73 24.28 -29.15
N LYS A 377 11.59 24.39 -28.45
CA LYS A 377 11.05 25.69 -27.99
C LYS A 377 10.97 25.80 -26.47
N PHE A 378 10.26 24.88 -25.81
CA PHE A 378 10.07 24.95 -24.35
C PHE A 378 11.39 24.79 -23.60
N LEU A 379 12.11 23.72 -23.90
CA LEU A 379 13.33 23.35 -23.17
C LEU A 379 14.43 24.42 -23.24
N PRO A 380 14.75 25.03 -24.41
CA PRO A 380 15.70 26.14 -24.45
C PRO A 380 15.22 27.36 -23.67
N ALA A 381 13.95 27.75 -23.80
CA ALA A 381 13.41 28.91 -23.10
C ALA A 381 13.43 28.72 -21.58
N PHE A 382 13.02 27.54 -21.09
CA PHE A 382 13.08 27.20 -19.68
C PHE A 382 14.52 27.09 -19.18
N GLY A 383 15.42 26.50 -19.98
CA GLY A 383 16.85 26.41 -19.68
C GLY A 383 17.51 27.79 -19.52
N CYS A 384 17.15 28.77 -20.35
CA CYS A 384 17.64 30.15 -20.20
C CYS A 384 17.23 30.76 -18.85
N LEU A 385 15.95 30.62 -18.45
CA LEU A 385 15.48 31.11 -17.15
C LEU A 385 16.20 30.45 -15.96
N ILE A 386 16.48 29.14 -16.07
CA ILE A 386 17.27 28.42 -15.06
C ILE A 386 18.72 28.93 -15.03
N ALA A 387 19.33 29.16 -16.19
CA ALA A 387 20.70 29.68 -16.27
C ALA A 387 20.80 31.09 -15.69
N GLU A 388 19.84 31.97 -15.97
CA GLU A 388 19.75 33.29 -15.34
C GLU A 388 19.64 33.18 -13.81
N ASP A 389 18.79 32.28 -13.29
CA ASP A 389 18.68 32.04 -11.84
C ASP A 389 20.00 31.56 -11.23
N MET A 390 20.71 30.67 -11.92
CA MET A 390 22.01 30.18 -11.48
C MET A 390 23.07 31.29 -11.49
N MET A 391 23.07 32.15 -12.50
CA MET A 391 23.95 33.31 -12.57
C MET A 391 23.67 34.31 -11.43
N ARG A 392 22.39 34.60 -11.15
CA ARG A 392 22.00 35.47 -10.02
C ARG A 392 22.43 34.89 -8.68
N LEU A 393 22.25 33.59 -8.47
CA LEU A 393 22.72 32.92 -7.26
C LEU A 393 24.25 33.07 -7.08
N GLU A 394 25.01 33.00 -8.17
CA GLU A 394 26.46 33.17 -8.10
C GLU A 394 26.86 34.62 -7.86
N LEU A 395 26.17 35.60 -8.48
CA LEU A 395 26.36 37.02 -8.19
C LEU A 395 26.01 37.38 -6.74
N ALA A 396 24.96 36.76 -6.19
CA ALA A 396 24.54 36.93 -4.80
C ALA A 396 25.64 36.54 -3.80
N LYS A 397 26.34 35.42 -4.06
CA LYS A 397 27.47 34.97 -3.23
C LYS A 397 28.64 35.94 -3.22
N HIS A 398 28.78 36.74 -4.28
CA HIS A 398 29.85 37.70 -4.44
C HIS A 398 29.43 39.15 -4.14
N GLU A 399 28.23 39.37 -3.58
CA GLU A 399 27.68 40.70 -3.28
C GLU A 399 27.61 41.62 -4.52
N ARG A 400 27.42 41.03 -5.72
CA ARG A 400 27.38 41.75 -7.01
C ARG A 400 25.97 41.89 -7.59
N LEU A 401 24.92 41.70 -6.78
CA LEU A 401 23.54 41.76 -7.26
C LEU A 401 23.07 43.18 -7.59
N ASP A 402 23.71 44.23 -7.07
CA ASP A 402 23.29 45.62 -7.32
C ASP A 402 23.93 46.23 -8.59
N THR A 403 24.58 45.41 -9.43
CA THR A 403 25.15 45.89 -10.70
C THR A 403 24.06 46.01 -11.77
N PRO A 404 24.17 46.96 -12.72
CA PRO A 404 23.21 47.07 -13.83
C PRO A 404 23.13 45.80 -14.69
N GLU A 405 24.23 45.02 -14.75
CA GLU A 405 24.28 43.72 -15.43
C GLU A 405 23.37 42.66 -14.78
N SER A 406 22.96 42.87 -13.52
CA SER A 406 22.06 41.97 -12.79
C SER A 406 20.59 42.16 -13.19
N GLU A 407 20.21 43.35 -13.66
CA GLU A 407 18.83 43.66 -14.10
C GLU A 407 18.46 42.88 -15.36
N ASP A 408 19.44 42.60 -16.23
CA ASP A 408 19.26 41.79 -17.44
C ASP A 408 18.95 40.31 -17.14
N LEU A 409 19.15 39.85 -15.89
CA LEU A 409 18.90 38.47 -15.47
C LEU A 409 17.47 38.23 -14.95
N TYR A 410 16.58 39.22 -15.08
CA TYR A 410 15.17 39.13 -14.68
C TYR A 410 14.20 38.98 -15.86
N SER A 411 14.62 38.33 -16.94
CA SER A 411 13.77 38.08 -18.11
C SER A 411 12.45 37.41 -17.72
N GLU A 412 11.31 37.99 -18.07
CA GLU A 412 10.00 37.36 -17.80
C GLU A 412 9.78 36.13 -18.70
N PRO A 413 9.01 35.11 -18.26
CA PRO A 413 8.75 33.94 -19.08
C PRO A 413 7.96 34.34 -20.32
N ASN A 414 8.44 33.93 -21.49
CA ASN A 414 7.82 34.29 -22.76
C ASN A 414 6.44 33.61 -22.96
N GLU A 415 5.70 34.08 -23.96
CA GLU A 415 4.38 33.54 -24.30
C GLU A 415 4.44 32.05 -24.66
N ALA A 416 5.54 31.60 -25.30
CA ALA A 416 5.72 30.19 -25.63
C ALA A 416 5.74 29.30 -24.38
N ILE A 417 6.46 29.68 -23.32
CA ILE A 417 6.45 28.98 -22.02
C ILE A 417 5.01 28.92 -21.50
N THR A 418 4.30 30.05 -21.49
CA THR A 418 2.92 30.12 -21.00
C THR A 418 1.98 29.16 -21.74
N VAL A 419 2.12 29.05 -23.07
CA VAL A 419 1.35 28.09 -23.87
C VAL A 419 1.67 26.65 -23.48
N PHE A 420 2.95 26.30 -23.36
CA PHE A 420 3.37 24.94 -22.96
C PHE A 420 2.91 24.57 -21.55
N LEU A 421 2.99 25.49 -20.59
CA LEU A 421 2.55 25.25 -19.22
C LEU A 421 1.05 24.95 -19.14
N LYS A 422 0.24 25.47 -20.07
CA LYS A 422 -1.21 25.21 -20.17
C LYS A 422 -1.52 23.89 -20.89
N SER A 423 -0.72 23.48 -21.86
CA SER A 423 -1.03 22.36 -22.77
C SER A 423 -0.28 21.06 -22.46
N ASP A 424 0.92 21.13 -21.87
CA ASP A 424 1.81 19.99 -21.63
C ASP A 424 2.00 19.72 -20.13
N ALA A 425 1.69 18.48 -19.72
CA ALA A 425 1.74 18.09 -18.31
C ALA A 425 3.18 17.93 -17.79
N ALA A 426 4.10 17.44 -18.61
CA ALA A 426 5.50 17.28 -18.21
C ALA A 426 6.17 18.65 -18.04
N ALA A 427 5.87 19.61 -18.91
CA ALA A 427 6.30 21.00 -18.76
C ALA A 427 5.79 21.61 -17.43
N ALA A 428 4.49 21.44 -17.15
CA ALA A 428 3.88 21.90 -15.90
C ALA A 428 4.52 21.26 -14.65
N LEU A 429 4.77 19.96 -14.67
CA LEU A 429 5.41 19.23 -13.57
C LEU A 429 6.86 19.69 -13.34
N LEU A 430 7.66 19.85 -14.40
CA LEU A 430 9.03 20.34 -14.31
C LEU A 430 9.08 21.78 -13.77
N TRP A 431 8.17 22.64 -14.25
CA TRP A 431 8.05 24.02 -13.76
C TRP A 431 7.72 24.06 -12.28
N LEU A 432 6.66 23.37 -11.86
CA LEU A 432 6.23 23.25 -10.47
C LEU A 432 7.37 22.79 -9.56
N HIS A 433 8.06 21.71 -9.94
CA HIS A 433 9.15 21.16 -9.13
C HIS A 433 10.36 22.08 -9.08
N TYR A 434 10.59 22.87 -10.13
CA TYR A 434 11.64 23.88 -10.10
C TYR A 434 11.29 24.97 -9.09
N VAL A 435 10.06 25.50 -9.10
CA VAL A 435 9.62 26.48 -8.10
C VAL A 435 9.73 25.91 -6.68
N ALA A 436 9.29 24.67 -6.46
CA ALA A 436 9.36 24.00 -5.18
C ALA A 436 10.81 23.80 -4.67
N ASP A 437 11.78 23.66 -5.57
CA ASP A 437 13.21 23.54 -5.24
C ASP A 437 13.89 24.89 -4.96
N LEU A 438 13.30 26.00 -5.40
CA LEU A 438 13.82 27.35 -5.07
C LEU A 438 13.52 27.73 -3.61
N MET A 439 12.33 27.41 -3.10
CA MET A 439 11.83 27.88 -1.79
C MET A 439 12.70 27.53 -0.58
N PRO A 440 13.33 26.34 -0.46
CA PRO A 440 14.13 25.99 0.72
C PRO A 440 15.52 26.64 0.75
N ARG A 441 15.92 27.41 -0.27
CA ARG A 441 17.27 28.00 -0.36
C ARG A 441 17.44 29.11 0.68
N ARG A 442 18.63 29.14 1.31
CA ARG A 442 18.97 30.17 2.31
C ARG A 442 19.06 31.58 1.72
N SER A 443 19.59 31.70 0.50
CA SER A 443 19.70 32.93 -0.29
C SER A 443 18.55 33.03 -1.29
N LEU A 444 17.33 32.74 -0.85
CA LEU A 444 16.15 32.92 -1.69
C LEU A 444 15.96 34.41 -1.97
N GLU A 445 15.74 34.72 -3.24
CA GLU A 445 15.55 36.07 -3.74
C GLU A 445 14.13 36.17 -4.33
N LEU A 446 13.30 37.01 -3.70
CA LEU A 446 11.85 36.96 -3.87
C LEU A 446 11.40 37.39 -5.27
N ARG A 447 12.04 38.40 -5.86
CA ARG A 447 11.75 38.87 -7.23
C ARG A 447 11.99 37.75 -8.24
N GLY A 448 13.11 37.04 -8.09
CA GLY A 448 13.41 35.84 -8.86
C GLY A 448 12.38 34.72 -8.74
N LEU A 449 11.92 34.44 -7.51
CA LEU A 449 10.91 33.41 -7.26
C LEU A 449 9.54 33.77 -7.86
N LEU A 450 9.11 35.03 -7.67
CA LEU A 450 7.79 35.52 -8.10
C LEU A 450 7.59 35.36 -9.61
N ARG A 451 8.64 35.54 -10.41
CA ARG A 451 8.65 35.26 -11.85
C ARG A 451 8.09 33.87 -12.19
N PHE A 452 8.45 32.85 -11.41
CA PHE A 452 7.97 31.49 -11.62
C PHE A 452 6.61 31.23 -10.97
N MET A 453 6.39 31.81 -9.77
CA MET A 453 5.14 31.64 -9.02
C MET A 453 3.93 32.19 -9.76
N ARG A 454 4.07 33.31 -10.49
CA ARG A 454 2.99 33.94 -11.26
C ARG A 454 2.31 32.99 -12.26
N LEU A 455 3.03 31.97 -12.75
CA LEU A 455 2.53 31.00 -13.70
C LEU A 455 2.00 29.70 -13.06
N LEU A 456 2.11 29.52 -11.74
CA LEU A 456 1.54 28.35 -11.05
C LEU A 456 0.02 28.16 -11.25
N PRO A 457 -0.81 29.23 -11.24
CA PRO A 457 -2.26 29.08 -11.39
C PRO A 457 -2.69 28.56 -12.78
N ILE A 458 -1.88 28.81 -13.82
CA ILE A 458 -2.20 28.47 -15.21
C ILE A 458 -1.68 27.10 -15.64
N LEU A 459 -0.98 26.39 -14.75
CA LEU A 459 -0.45 25.06 -15.07
C LEU A 459 -1.59 24.12 -15.49
N LYS A 460 -1.31 23.29 -16.48
CA LYS A 460 -2.24 22.30 -17.04
C LYS A 460 -2.96 21.53 -15.94
N ASP A 461 -4.26 21.32 -16.13
CA ASP A 461 -5.14 20.58 -15.21
C ASP A 461 -5.13 21.10 -13.76
N HIS A 462 -4.71 22.35 -13.55
CA HIS A 462 -4.47 22.94 -12.24
C HIS A 462 -3.56 22.08 -11.37
N THR A 463 -2.50 21.50 -11.98
CA THR A 463 -1.59 20.56 -11.32
C THR A 463 -1.02 21.10 -10.00
N ALA A 464 -0.72 22.41 -9.92
CA ALA A 464 -0.24 23.05 -8.70
C ALA A 464 -1.25 23.06 -7.53
N CYS A 465 -2.54 22.94 -7.83
CA CYS A 465 -3.63 23.01 -6.85
C CYS A 465 -4.13 21.62 -6.43
N ARG A 466 -3.75 20.56 -7.17
CA ARG A 466 -4.17 19.19 -6.89
C ARG A 466 -3.21 18.48 -5.96
N SER A 467 -3.75 17.59 -5.13
CA SER A 467 -2.93 16.66 -4.35
C SER A 467 -2.19 15.70 -5.30
N PRO A 468 -0.91 15.38 -5.05
CA PRO A 468 -0.13 15.74 -3.86
C PRO A 468 0.70 17.02 -3.99
N TRP A 469 0.67 17.66 -5.16
CA TRP A 469 1.55 18.78 -5.51
C TRP A 469 1.26 20.08 -4.77
N SER A 470 -0.01 20.34 -4.44
CA SER A 470 -0.38 21.45 -3.55
C SER A 470 0.24 21.29 -2.17
N HIS A 471 0.27 20.06 -1.64
CA HIS A 471 0.91 19.75 -0.37
C HIS A 471 2.43 19.88 -0.45
N LEU A 472 3.07 19.51 -1.58
CA LEU A 472 4.50 19.76 -1.81
C LEU A 472 4.83 21.24 -1.66
N LEU A 473 4.09 22.11 -2.38
CA LEU A 473 4.32 23.55 -2.34
C LEU A 473 4.13 24.09 -0.93
N MET A 474 3.03 23.74 -0.26
CA MET A 474 2.79 24.19 1.11
C MET A 474 3.86 23.72 2.08
N HIS A 475 4.26 22.45 2.00
CA HIS A 475 5.34 21.92 2.81
C HIS A 475 6.65 22.70 2.57
N ARG A 476 7.00 23.02 1.31
CA ARG A 476 8.22 23.76 0.97
C ARG A 476 8.20 25.22 1.44
N ILE A 477 7.04 25.87 1.44
CA ILE A 477 6.87 27.21 2.02
C ILE A 477 7.06 27.15 3.53
N LEU A 478 6.36 26.24 4.21
CA LEU A 478 6.37 26.14 5.68
C LEU A 478 7.73 25.69 6.24
N THR A 479 8.49 24.93 5.47
CA THR A 479 9.86 24.50 5.81
C THR A 479 10.96 25.40 5.25
N SER A 480 10.60 26.50 4.58
CA SER A 480 11.58 27.45 4.04
C SER A 480 12.33 28.18 5.16
N CYS A 481 13.62 28.45 4.95
CA CYS A 481 14.40 29.30 5.84
C CYS A 481 13.93 30.76 5.87
N GLN A 482 13.12 31.18 4.89
CA GLN A 482 12.59 32.55 4.76
C GLN A 482 11.04 32.55 4.82
N VAL A 483 10.45 31.67 5.62
CA VAL A 483 8.98 31.54 5.73
C VAL A 483 8.29 32.88 6.04
N ASP A 484 8.88 33.71 6.90
CA ASP A 484 8.31 35.02 7.24
C ASP A 484 8.27 35.96 6.03
N ALA A 485 9.29 35.93 5.16
CA ALA A 485 9.30 36.75 3.95
C ALA A 485 8.24 36.26 2.94
N LEU A 486 8.09 34.94 2.79
CA LEU A 486 7.11 34.34 1.87
C LEU A 486 5.67 34.56 2.32
N VAL A 487 5.38 34.42 3.62
CA VAL A 487 4.02 34.51 4.15
C VAL A 487 3.55 35.95 4.33
N ASN A 488 4.46 36.91 4.48
CA ASN A 488 4.11 38.32 4.59
C ASN A 488 4.09 39.07 3.25
N ASP A 489 4.60 38.47 2.16
CA ASP A 489 4.55 39.10 0.84
C ASP A 489 3.15 39.02 0.22
N ALA A 490 2.58 40.19 -0.10
CA ALA A 490 1.22 40.30 -0.61
C ALA A 490 1.02 39.61 -1.97
N GLU A 491 2.05 39.58 -2.83
CA GLU A 491 1.96 38.94 -4.14
C GLU A 491 1.99 37.41 -4.00
N VAL A 492 2.90 36.87 -3.17
CA VAL A 492 2.95 35.44 -2.85
C VAL A 492 1.63 34.96 -2.27
N VAL A 493 1.09 35.66 -1.28
CA VAL A 493 -0.19 35.33 -0.63
C VAL A 493 -1.34 35.41 -1.64
N GLY A 494 -1.41 36.46 -2.47
CA GLY A 494 -2.44 36.60 -3.49
C GLY A 494 -2.39 35.50 -4.56
N ILE A 495 -1.20 35.06 -4.97
CA ILE A 495 -1.05 33.93 -5.89
C ILE A 495 -1.55 32.63 -5.24
N MET A 496 -1.10 32.34 -4.02
CA MET A 496 -1.41 31.08 -3.35
C MET A 496 -2.88 31.00 -2.90
N ILE A 497 -3.37 32.00 -2.17
CA ILE A 497 -4.73 31.96 -1.61
C ILE A 497 -5.75 32.27 -2.69
N ASP A 498 -5.65 33.42 -3.35
CA ASP A 498 -6.73 33.89 -4.23
C ASP A 498 -6.74 33.13 -5.56
N ARG A 499 -5.57 33.01 -6.21
CA ARG A 499 -5.48 32.44 -7.56
C ARG A 499 -5.37 30.92 -7.59
N MET A 500 -4.79 30.28 -6.56
CA MET A 500 -4.64 28.83 -6.52
C MET A 500 -5.71 28.13 -5.67
N PHE A 501 -5.94 28.54 -4.42
CA PHE A 501 -6.89 27.80 -3.56
C PHE A 501 -8.34 28.28 -3.70
N LEU A 502 -8.63 29.57 -3.55
CA LEU A 502 -9.99 30.11 -3.59
C LEU A 502 -10.63 30.00 -4.97
N ALA A 503 -9.87 30.25 -6.04
CA ALA A 503 -10.35 30.08 -7.41
C ALA A 503 -10.81 28.63 -7.71
N ASN A 504 -10.14 27.65 -7.11
CA ASN A 504 -10.45 26.22 -7.31
C ASN A 504 -11.45 25.65 -6.29
N LEU A 505 -11.84 26.40 -5.25
CA LEU A 505 -12.94 26.07 -4.33
C LEU A 505 -14.32 26.46 -4.87
N LYS A 506 -14.36 27.35 -5.88
CA LYS A 506 -15.60 27.85 -6.50
C LYS A 506 -16.12 26.97 -7.66
N VAL A 507 -15.46 25.85 -7.92
CA VAL A 507 -15.82 24.81 -8.90
C VAL A 507 -16.02 23.52 -8.13
#